data_AF-A0A847M6X0-F1
#
_entry.id   AF-A0A847M6X0-F1
#
_cell.length_a   1.000
_cell.length_b   1.000
_cell.length_c   1.000
_cell.angle_alpha   90.00
_cell.angle_beta   90.00
_cell.angle_gamma   90.00
#
_symmetry.space_group_name_H-M   'P 1'
#
loop_
_entity.id
_entity.type
_entity.pdbx_description
1 polymer ?
#
loop_
_entity_poly.entity_id
_entity_poly.type
_entity_poly.pdbx_seq_one_letter_code
_entity_poly.pdbx_strand_id
1 'polypeptide(L)'
;MRKVSSMVGLSVISTADGVNMGAVTEVVVDLSQGAIVGLVVDPPPAEKGVMAEDIAVIGPDAVMISDRSKMGPVADMPELTDRRRLSKDKPVAVVTKSGTKLGTLAEIYINPATREVTQYDVSAGSVRDLTDGVLSLPLVSGIVHGPDTVIVPDTLITSLEDQVGGLRGTWAAVSRKLRQDLHRASQQASVLYQRSSESMKEAVEQAKHKSEQVAKTVSDKFEQAP
;
A
#
# COMPACT_ATOMS: atom_id res chain seq x y z
N MET A 1 -20.78 -5.37 0.26
CA MET A 1 -19.33 -5.39 0.53
C MET A 1 -19.01 -6.63 1.37
N ARG A 2 -17.93 -7.34 1.06
CA ARG A 2 -17.51 -8.57 1.75
C ARG A 2 -16.01 -8.50 2.08
N LYS A 3 -15.63 -9.02 3.24
CA LYS A 3 -14.22 -9.18 3.63
C LYS A 3 -13.59 -10.33 2.86
N VAL A 4 -12.38 -10.13 2.36
CA VAL A 4 -11.63 -11.19 1.69
C VAL A 4 -11.29 -12.32 2.65
N SER A 5 -10.93 -11.99 3.90
CA SER A 5 -10.68 -13.02 4.93
C SER A 5 -11.89 -13.92 5.20
N SER A 6 -13.11 -13.43 5.02
CA SER A 6 -14.35 -14.19 5.24
C SER A 6 -14.76 -15.06 4.04
N MET A 7 -13.95 -15.08 2.98
CA MET A 7 -14.09 -16.04 1.88
C MET A 7 -13.22 -17.29 2.08
N VAL A 8 -12.17 -17.18 2.88
CA VAL A 8 -11.34 -18.33 3.26
C VAL A 8 -12.19 -19.31 4.07
N GLY A 9 -12.15 -20.59 3.71
CA GLY A 9 -12.94 -21.66 4.29
C GLY A 9 -14.31 -21.90 3.64
N LEU A 10 -14.77 -21.04 2.72
CA LEU A 10 -16.01 -21.30 1.98
C LEU A 10 -15.84 -22.49 1.04
N SER A 11 -16.90 -23.29 0.90
CA SER A 11 -16.93 -24.37 -0.08
C SER A 11 -16.99 -23.82 -1.50
N VAL A 12 -16.26 -24.44 -2.42
CA VAL A 12 -16.33 -24.17 -3.86
C VAL A 12 -17.21 -25.22 -4.52
N ILE A 13 -18.33 -24.82 -5.11
CA ILE A 13 -19.34 -25.72 -5.65
C ILE A 13 -19.56 -25.45 -7.12
N SER A 14 -19.60 -26.51 -7.92
CA SER A 14 -19.93 -26.45 -9.34
C SER A 14 -21.45 -26.33 -9.53
N THR A 15 -21.88 -25.34 -10.31
CA THR A 15 -23.31 -25.13 -10.62
C THR A 15 -23.86 -26.15 -11.61
N ALA A 16 -23.00 -26.77 -12.43
CA ALA A 16 -23.41 -27.73 -13.44
C ALA A 16 -23.85 -29.08 -12.85
N ASP A 17 -23.22 -29.53 -11.75
CA ASP A 17 -23.40 -30.86 -11.18
C ASP A 17 -23.54 -30.89 -9.65
N GLY A 18 -23.45 -29.75 -8.98
CA GLY A 18 -23.60 -29.62 -7.52
C GLY A 18 -22.44 -30.19 -6.71
N VAL A 19 -21.33 -30.55 -7.36
CA VAL A 19 -20.18 -31.17 -6.68
C VAL A 19 -19.39 -30.14 -5.89
N ASN A 20 -19.14 -30.44 -4.60
CA ASN A 20 -18.21 -29.68 -3.77
C ASN A 20 -16.77 -30.05 -4.17
N MET A 21 -16.00 -29.03 -4.55
CA MET A 21 -14.66 -29.12 -5.09
C MET A 21 -13.56 -28.80 -4.08
N GLY A 22 -13.90 -28.57 -2.81
CA GLY A 22 -12.97 -28.21 -1.75
C GLY A 22 -13.33 -26.87 -1.10
N ALA A 23 -12.43 -26.37 -0.26
CA ALA A 23 -12.59 -25.09 0.41
C ALA A 23 -11.55 -24.07 -0.08
N VAL A 24 -11.94 -22.80 -0.13
CA VAL A 24 -11.03 -21.69 -0.44
C VAL A 24 -9.96 -21.60 0.65
N THR A 25 -8.69 -21.73 0.28
CA THR A 25 -7.55 -21.54 1.19
C THR A 25 -6.98 -20.14 1.09
N GLU A 26 -7.00 -19.56 -0.11
CA GLU A 26 -6.49 -18.22 -0.37
C GLU A 26 -7.35 -17.50 -1.42
N VAL A 27 -7.47 -16.18 -1.26
CA VAL A 27 -8.04 -15.29 -2.26
C VAL A 27 -6.93 -14.40 -2.77
N VAL A 28 -6.59 -14.52 -4.05
CA VAL A 28 -5.54 -13.73 -4.67
C VAL A 28 -6.15 -12.44 -5.20
N VAL A 29 -5.65 -11.31 -4.71
CA VAL A 29 -6.15 -9.97 -5.04
C VAL A 29 -5.03 -9.13 -5.63
N ASP A 30 -5.34 -8.36 -6.68
CA ASP A 30 -4.45 -7.33 -7.19
C ASP A 30 -4.99 -5.94 -6.84
N LEU A 31 -4.39 -5.28 -5.84
CA LEU A 31 -4.73 -3.90 -5.47
C LEU A 31 -4.34 -2.87 -6.53
N SER A 32 -3.45 -3.18 -7.47
CA SER A 32 -3.13 -2.27 -8.58
C SER A 32 -4.24 -2.27 -9.64
N GLN A 33 -4.88 -3.42 -9.87
CA GLN A 33 -6.03 -3.56 -10.76
C GLN A 33 -7.36 -3.35 -10.04
N GLY A 34 -7.36 -3.43 -8.70
CA GLY A 34 -8.56 -3.27 -7.92
C GLY A 34 -9.53 -4.44 -8.00
N ALA A 35 -9.04 -5.67 -8.20
CA ALA A 35 -9.91 -6.81 -8.39
C ALA A 35 -9.31 -8.10 -7.83
N ILE A 36 -10.19 -9.09 -7.60
CA ILE A 36 -9.78 -10.47 -7.38
C ILE A 36 -9.17 -11.01 -8.68
N VAL A 37 -8.00 -11.65 -8.56
CA VAL A 37 -7.36 -12.39 -9.66
C VAL A 37 -7.91 -13.81 -9.73
N GLY A 38 -8.08 -14.44 -8.57
CA GLY A 38 -8.69 -15.76 -8.46
C GLY A 38 -8.63 -16.31 -7.04
N LEU A 39 -8.91 -17.60 -6.92
CA LEU A 39 -8.97 -18.34 -5.67
C LEU A 39 -8.01 -19.51 -5.72
N VAL A 40 -7.38 -19.81 -4.60
CA VAL A 40 -6.74 -21.09 -4.34
C VAL A 40 -7.70 -21.94 -3.52
N VAL A 41 -7.87 -23.17 -3.94
CA VAL A 41 -8.78 -24.16 -3.37
C VAL A 41 -7.95 -25.40 -3.05
N ASP A 42 -8.08 -25.94 -1.84
CA ASP A 42 -7.38 -27.17 -1.47
C ASP A 42 -8.36 -28.35 -1.37
N PRO A 43 -8.47 -29.15 -2.44
CA PRO A 43 -8.92 -30.53 -2.34
C PRO A 43 -7.71 -31.50 -2.33
N PRO A 44 -7.68 -32.51 -1.45
CA PRO A 44 -6.68 -33.56 -1.51
C PRO A 44 -6.59 -34.17 -2.93
N PRO A 45 -5.39 -34.46 -3.47
CA PRO A 45 -4.07 -34.40 -2.84
C PRO A 45 -3.27 -33.10 -3.10
N ALA A 46 -3.80 -32.13 -3.84
CA ALA A 46 -3.03 -30.96 -4.27
C ALA A 46 -3.92 -29.72 -4.48
N GLU A 47 -3.34 -28.55 -4.18
CA GLU A 47 -3.97 -27.27 -4.40
C GLU A 47 -4.35 -27.03 -5.86
N LYS A 48 -5.52 -26.44 -6.04
CA LYS A 48 -6.07 -26.04 -7.32
C LYS A 48 -6.36 -24.55 -7.33
N GLY A 49 -6.38 -23.97 -8.52
CA GLY A 49 -6.75 -22.59 -8.75
C GLY A 49 -8.06 -22.46 -9.51
N VAL A 50 -8.75 -21.35 -9.28
CA VAL A 50 -9.91 -20.89 -10.07
C VAL A 50 -9.68 -19.42 -10.40
N MET A 51 -9.72 -19.06 -11.68
CA MET A 51 -9.60 -17.67 -12.12
C MET A 51 -10.86 -16.87 -11.79
N ALA A 52 -10.71 -15.57 -11.52
CA ALA A 52 -11.84 -14.72 -11.12
C ALA A 52 -12.99 -14.72 -12.14
N GLU A 53 -12.66 -14.81 -13.44
CA GLU A 53 -13.63 -14.86 -14.54
C GLU A 53 -14.54 -16.10 -14.50
N ASP A 54 -14.05 -17.22 -13.96
CA ASP A 54 -14.79 -18.47 -13.82
C ASP A 54 -15.63 -18.55 -12.53
N ILE A 55 -15.51 -17.55 -11.64
CA ILE A 55 -16.36 -17.42 -10.46
C ILE A 55 -17.69 -16.81 -10.87
N ALA A 56 -18.76 -17.61 -10.75
CA ALA A 56 -20.11 -17.18 -11.10
C ALA A 56 -20.76 -16.39 -9.95
N VAL A 57 -20.64 -16.86 -8.70
CA VAL A 57 -21.28 -16.25 -7.54
C VAL A 57 -20.39 -16.37 -6.30
N ILE A 58 -20.22 -15.28 -5.57
CA ILE A 58 -19.64 -15.28 -4.22
C ILE A 58 -20.79 -15.19 -3.21
N GLY A 59 -21.33 -16.34 -2.82
CA GLY A 59 -22.46 -16.47 -1.88
C GLY A 59 -22.01 -16.39 -0.43
N PRO A 60 -22.95 -16.23 0.54
CA PRO A 60 -22.63 -16.14 1.97
C PRO A 60 -21.82 -17.36 2.47
N ASP A 61 -22.23 -18.57 2.07
CA ASP A 61 -21.71 -19.83 2.58
C ASP A 61 -20.85 -20.62 1.57
N ALA A 62 -20.90 -20.26 0.29
CA ALA A 62 -20.17 -20.96 -0.79
C ALA A 62 -19.80 -20.03 -1.94
N VAL A 63 -18.72 -20.37 -2.64
CA VAL A 63 -18.37 -19.80 -3.94
C VAL A 63 -18.83 -20.76 -5.02
N MET A 64 -19.56 -20.24 -6.00
CA MET A 64 -20.10 -21.01 -7.11
C MET A 64 -19.25 -20.80 -8.36
N ILE A 65 -18.86 -21.89 -9.01
CA ILE A 65 -18.18 -21.90 -10.32
C ILE A 65 -19.06 -22.59 -11.36
N SER A 66 -18.92 -22.24 -12.64
CA SER A 66 -19.78 -22.80 -13.68
C SER A 66 -19.68 -24.33 -13.74
N ASP A 67 -18.46 -24.85 -13.80
CA ASP A 67 -18.20 -26.27 -13.93
C ASP A 67 -16.81 -26.66 -13.38
N ARG A 68 -16.57 -27.96 -13.23
CA ARG A 68 -15.35 -28.51 -12.63
C ARG A 68 -14.09 -28.33 -13.50
N SER A 69 -14.24 -28.13 -14.81
CA SER A 69 -13.11 -27.91 -15.72
C SER A 69 -12.47 -26.54 -15.55
N LYS A 70 -13.17 -25.61 -14.88
CA LYS A 70 -12.66 -24.28 -14.50
C LYS A 70 -11.68 -24.30 -13.34
N MET A 71 -11.43 -25.47 -12.79
CA MET A 71 -10.50 -25.68 -11.70
C MET A 71 -9.30 -26.49 -12.20
N GLY A 72 -8.12 -25.89 -12.14
CA GLY A 72 -6.86 -26.49 -12.61
C GLY A 72 -5.79 -26.55 -11.52
N PRO A 73 -4.65 -27.23 -11.75
CA PRO A 73 -3.52 -27.18 -10.84
C PRO A 73 -3.05 -25.73 -10.64
N VAL A 74 -2.89 -25.30 -9.39
CA VAL A 74 -2.45 -23.91 -9.12
C VAL A 74 -1.05 -23.63 -9.68
N ALA A 75 -0.21 -24.66 -9.79
CA ALA A 75 1.13 -24.55 -10.35
C ALA A 75 1.16 -24.11 -11.83
N ASP A 76 0.06 -24.33 -12.56
CA ASP A 76 -0.08 -23.95 -13.96
C ASP A 76 -0.71 -22.55 -14.14
N MET A 77 -0.92 -21.81 -13.03
CA MET A 77 -1.59 -20.51 -13.00
C MET A 77 -0.66 -19.42 -12.43
N PRO A 78 0.26 -18.88 -13.25
CA PRO A 78 1.27 -17.91 -12.79
C PRO A 78 0.66 -16.65 -12.18
N GLU A 79 -0.50 -16.21 -12.68
CA GLU A 79 -1.23 -15.04 -12.17
C GLU A 79 -1.65 -15.22 -10.71
N LEU A 80 -1.90 -16.47 -10.31
CA LEU A 80 -2.14 -16.82 -8.92
C LEU A 80 -0.81 -16.97 -8.19
N THR A 81 0.10 -17.81 -8.67
CA THR A 81 1.32 -18.17 -7.93
C THR A 81 2.24 -17.00 -7.62
N ASP A 82 2.39 -16.05 -8.54
CA ASP A 82 3.31 -14.92 -8.41
C ASP A 82 2.79 -13.86 -7.43
N ARG A 83 1.48 -13.88 -7.19
CA ARG A 83 0.77 -12.91 -6.34
C ARG A 83 0.23 -13.52 -5.06
N ARG A 84 0.38 -14.83 -4.88
CA ARG A 84 0.08 -15.50 -3.61
C ARG A 84 0.93 -14.89 -2.51
N ARG A 85 0.29 -14.64 -1.38
CA ARG A 85 1.01 -14.31 -0.16
C ARG A 85 1.56 -15.60 0.38
N LEU A 86 2.86 -15.76 0.25
CA LEU A 86 3.61 -16.82 0.93
C LEU A 86 3.46 -16.60 2.44
N SER A 87 2.38 -17.19 2.99
CA SER A 87 1.99 -17.32 4.39
C SER A 87 1.66 -16.05 5.18
N LYS A 88 0.84 -16.24 6.23
CA LYS A 88 0.49 -15.24 7.27
C LYS A 88 1.71 -14.63 7.96
N ASP A 89 2.88 -15.24 7.81
CA ASP A 89 4.14 -14.85 8.45
C ASP A 89 4.83 -13.68 7.74
N LYS A 90 4.39 -13.31 6.53
CA LYS A 90 4.91 -12.16 5.78
C LYS A 90 3.83 -11.08 5.63
N PRO A 91 3.70 -10.17 6.61
CA PRO A 91 2.77 -9.05 6.49
C PRO A 91 3.20 -8.11 5.36
N VAL A 92 2.27 -7.80 4.46
CA VAL A 92 2.50 -6.86 3.35
C VAL A 92 2.56 -5.43 3.90
N ALA A 93 3.71 -4.77 3.75
CA ALA A 93 3.88 -3.38 4.19
C ALA A 93 3.08 -2.43 3.28
N VAL A 94 2.48 -1.39 3.84
CA VAL A 94 1.85 -0.32 3.07
C VAL A 94 2.64 0.97 3.28
N VAL A 95 3.12 1.55 2.20
CA VAL A 95 3.97 2.75 2.19
C VAL A 95 3.45 3.77 1.17
N THR A 96 3.67 5.05 1.42
CA THR A 96 3.38 6.10 0.42
C THR A 96 4.48 6.16 -0.65
N LYS A 97 4.19 6.82 -1.78
CA LYS A 97 5.18 7.07 -2.84
C LYS A 97 6.36 7.92 -2.36
N SER A 98 6.17 8.79 -1.37
CA SER A 98 7.25 9.51 -0.67
C SER A 98 8.07 8.66 0.31
N GLY A 99 7.72 7.39 0.51
CA GLY A 99 8.45 6.46 1.39
C GLY A 99 7.98 6.45 2.85
N THR A 100 6.83 7.06 3.16
CA THR A 100 6.28 7.04 4.52
C THR A 100 5.56 5.71 4.77
N LYS A 101 5.97 4.97 5.80
CA LYS A 101 5.29 3.72 6.19
C LYS A 101 3.98 4.04 6.91
N LEU A 102 2.88 3.52 6.37
CA LEU A 102 1.54 3.64 6.94
C LEU A 102 1.22 2.49 7.89
N GLY A 103 1.69 1.29 7.58
CA GLY A 103 1.41 0.10 8.38
C GLY A 103 1.57 -1.20 7.60
N THR A 104 0.73 -2.18 7.90
CA THR A 104 0.64 -3.47 7.22
C THR A 104 -0.78 -3.74 6.76
N LEU A 105 -0.96 -4.34 5.58
CA LEU A 105 -2.28 -4.64 5.06
C LEU A 105 -3.00 -5.66 5.94
N ALA A 106 -4.14 -5.28 6.50
CA ALA A 106 -4.88 -6.05 7.48
C ALA A 106 -6.09 -6.79 6.87
N GLU A 107 -6.90 -6.08 6.08
CA GLU A 107 -8.11 -6.64 5.46
C GLU A 107 -8.33 -6.02 4.09
N ILE A 108 -8.95 -6.75 3.17
CA ILE A 108 -9.40 -6.23 1.88
C ILE A 108 -10.91 -6.43 1.79
N TYR A 109 -11.60 -5.43 1.26
CA TYR A 109 -13.03 -5.48 1.05
C TYR A 109 -13.35 -5.45 -0.44
N ILE A 110 -14.28 -6.32 -0.83
CA ILE A 110 -14.72 -6.45 -2.22
C ILE A 110 -16.23 -6.23 -2.37
N ASN A 111 -16.65 -5.91 -3.58
CA ASN A 111 -18.02 -6.12 -4.02
C ASN A 111 -18.17 -7.56 -4.56
N PRO A 112 -18.95 -8.44 -3.92
CA PRO A 112 -19.08 -9.83 -4.35
C PRO A 112 -19.74 -10.00 -5.74
N ALA A 113 -20.49 -8.99 -6.21
CA ALA A 113 -21.13 -9.04 -7.52
C ALA A 113 -20.15 -8.67 -8.66
N THR A 114 -19.32 -7.64 -8.46
CA THR A 114 -18.35 -7.21 -9.48
C THR A 114 -16.98 -7.87 -9.34
N ARG A 115 -16.68 -8.42 -8.14
CA ARG A 115 -15.36 -8.95 -7.73
C ARG A 115 -14.28 -7.87 -7.61
N GLU A 116 -14.68 -6.61 -7.62
CA GLU A 116 -13.79 -5.46 -7.46
C GLU A 116 -13.54 -5.15 -6.00
N VAL A 117 -12.34 -4.67 -5.71
CA VAL A 117 -11.92 -4.14 -4.42
C VAL A 117 -12.56 -2.78 -4.22
N THR A 118 -13.27 -2.61 -3.12
CA THR A 118 -13.89 -1.33 -2.75
C THR A 118 -12.99 -0.51 -1.85
N GLN A 119 -12.33 -1.16 -0.90
CA GLN A 119 -11.41 -0.53 0.07
C GLN A 119 -10.53 -1.59 0.72
N TYR A 120 -9.53 -1.14 1.48
CA TYR A 120 -8.65 -2.01 2.25
C TYR A 120 -8.19 -1.34 3.54
N ASP A 121 -7.94 -2.17 4.55
CA ASP A 121 -7.55 -1.73 5.89
C ASP A 121 -6.03 -1.90 6.08
N VAL A 122 -5.43 -0.92 6.72
CA VAL A 122 -4.01 -0.85 7.08
C VAL A 122 -3.91 -0.78 8.61
N SER A 123 -3.28 -1.79 9.19
CA SER A 123 -2.98 -1.87 10.62
C SER A 123 -1.67 -1.15 10.94
N ALA A 124 -1.69 -0.32 11.99
CA ALA A 124 -0.48 0.26 12.58
C ALA A 124 0.12 -0.62 13.70
N GLY A 125 -0.45 -1.82 13.90
CA GLY A 125 -0.15 -2.76 14.96
C GLY A 125 -1.27 -2.84 16.00
N SER A 126 -1.51 -4.03 16.55
CA SER A 126 -2.71 -4.35 17.34
C SER A 126 -2.99 -3.41 18.52
N VAL A 127 -1.95 -2.92 19.21
CA VAL A 127 -2.13 -1.97 20.33
C VAL A 127 -2.59 -0.59 19.82
N ARG A 128 -2.04 -0.12 18.70
CA ARG A 128 -2.38 1.17 18.11
C ARG A 128 -3.74 1.13 17.43
N ASP A 129 -4.08 0.01 16.82
CA ASP A 129 -5.39 -0.19 16.18
C ASP A 129 -6.54 -0.13 17.20
N LEU A 130 -6.31 -0.55 18.45
CA LEU A 130 -7.32 -0.47 19.51
C LEU A 130 -7.55 0.96 19.99
N THR A 131 -6.51 1.79 20.04
CA THR A 131 -6.61 3.18 20.52
C THR A 131 -6.99 4.15 19.42
N ASP A 132 -6.36 3.98 18.25
CA ASP A 132 -6.41 4.88 17.10
C ASP A 132 -7.18 4.26 15.92
N GLY A 133 -7.83 3.12 16.10
CA GLY A 133 -8.58 2.46 15.03
C GLY A 133 -7.69 1.94 13.90
N VAL A 134 -8.30 1.21 12.97
CA VAL A 134 -7.62 0.71 11.76
C VAL A 134 -7.81 1.73 10.64
N LEU A 135 -6.75 1.99 9.87
CA LEU A 135 -6.80 2.93 8.75
C LEU A 135 -7.46 2.26 7.54
N SER A 136 -8.68 2.70 7.18
CA SER A 136 -9.36 2.23 5.95
C SER A 136 -9.08 3.18 4.79
N LEU A 137 -8.62 2.62 3.67
CA LEU A 137 -8.22 3.36 2.46
C LEU A 137 -9.09 2.92 1.27
N PRO A 138 -9.63 3.87 0.47
CA PRO A 138 -10.31 3.54 -0.77
C PRO A 138 -9.31 3.07 -1.82
N LEU A 139 -9.80 2.33 -2.81
CA LEU A 139 -9.03 2.00 -3.99
C LEU A 139 -8.88 3.25 -4.89
N VAL A 140 -7.65 3.64 -5.20
CA VAL A 140 -7.33 4.76 -6.11
C VAL A 140 -6.33 4.35 -7.17
N SER A 141 -6.30 5.09 -8.28
CA SER A 141 -5.31 4.90 -9.34
C SER A 141 -3.88 5.17 -8.84
N GLY A 142 -2.90 4.44 -9.35
CA GLY A 142 -1.48 4.64 -9.03
C GLY A 142 -0.99 3.86 -7.81
N ILE A 143 -1.81 2.93 -7.28
CA ILE A 143 -1.35 1.91 -6.33
C ILE A 143 -0.43 0.93 -7.07
N VAL A 144 0.73 0.66 -6.49
CA VAL A 144 1.64 -0.41 -6.93
C VAL A 144 1.54 -1.56 -5.93
N HIS A 145 1.22 -2.75 -6.42
CA HIS A 145 1.16 -3.95 -5.59
C HIS A 145 2.34 -4.87 -5.91
N GLY A 146 3.38 -4.80 -5.08
CA GLY A 146 4.52 -5.71 -5.11
C GLY A 146 4.30 -6.95 -4.22
N PRO A 147 5.27 -7.88 -4.19
CA PRO A 147 5.14 -9.15 -3.46
C PRO A 147 5.03 -8.93 -1.94
N ASP A 148 5.81 -8.01 -1.38
CA ASP A 148 5.87 -7.76 0.07
C ASP A 148 5.44 -6.32 0.45
N THR A 149 5.15 -5.46 -0.54
CA THR A 149 4.88 -4.04 -0.30
C THR A 149 3.85 -3.49 -1.28
N VAL A 150 2.89 -2.75 -0.73
CA VAL A 150 1.92 -1.93 -1.47
C VAL A 150 2.34 -0.47 -1.35
N ILE A 151 2.57 0.18 -2.49
CA ILE A 151 2.88 1.60 -2.55
C ILE A 151 1.61 2.36 -2.95
N VAL A 152 1.22 3.35 -2.15
CA VAL A 152 0.05 4.19 -2.40
C VAL A 152 0.47 5.62 -2.79
N PRO A 153 -0.31 6.33 -3.63
CA PRO A 153 -0.05 7.73 -3.94
C PRO A 153 -0.10 8.62 -2.68
N ASP A 154 0.75 9.63 -2.59
CA ASP A 154 0.69 10.60 -1.48
C ASP A 154 -0.64 11.36 -1.43
N THR A 155 -1.25 11.60 -2.60
CA THR A 155 -2.56 12.27 -2.75
C THR A 155 -3.69 11.52 -2.04
N LEU A 156 -3.58 10.20 -1.88
CA LEU A 156 -4.53 9.40 -1.12
C LEU A 156 -4.59 9.86 0.33
N ILE A 157 -3.43 10.19 0.90
CA ILE A 157 -3.29 10.61 2.30
C ILE A 157 -3.82 12.04 2.46
N THR A 158 -3.46 12.95 1.57
CA THR A 158 -3.97 14.34 1.60
C THR A 158 -5.49 14.38 1.45
N SER A 159 -6.07 13.57 0.56
CA SER A 159 -7.52 13.51 0.34
C SER A 159 -8.29 13.02 1.57
N LEU A 160 -7.67 12.17 2.38
CA LEU A 160 -8.23 11.73 3.66
C LEU A 160 -8.16 12.85 4.70
N GLU A 161 -7.09 13.64 4.72
CA GLU A 161 -6.98 14.80 5.61
C GLU A 161 -8.04 15.88 5.29
N ASP A 162 -8.34 16.10 4.01
CA ASP A 162 -9.33 17.08 3.55
C ASP A 162 -10.78 16.65 3.81
N GLN A 163 -11.07 15.33 3.80
CA GLN A 163 -12.39 14.79 4.13
C GLN A 163 -12.66 14.70 5.65
N VAL A 164 -11.65 14.89 6.50
CA VAL A 164 -11.73 14.81 7.98
C VAL A 164 -12.37 16.07 8.62
N GLY A 165 -13.21 16.78 7.86
CA GLY A 165 -14.17 17.76 8.39
C GLY A 165 -15.38 17.11 9.12
N GLY A 166 -15.56 15.80 9.00
CA GLY A 166 -16.62 15.09 9.72
C GLY A 166 -16.49 13.58 9.57
N LEU A 167 -16.63 12.86 10.69
CA LEU A 167 -16.46 11.41 10.89
C LEU A 167 -15.02 10.94 11.19
N ARG A 168 -14.71 10.31 12.31
CA ARG A 168 -15.16 10.37 13.72
C ARG A 168 -14.23 9.41 14.47
N GLY A 169 -13.21 9.92 15.16
CA GLY A 169 -12.47 9.12 16.14
C GLY A 169 -10.98 9.39 16.22
N THR A 170 -10.21 9.07 15.17
CA THR A 170 -8.83 8.64 15.42
C THR A 170 -7.74 9.35 14.62
N TRP A 171 -8.02 9.87 13.43
CA TRP A 171 -7.05 10.71 12.69
C TRP A 171 -6.69 12.02 13.40
N ALA A 172 -7.58 12.54 14.23
CA ALA A 172 -7.30 13.72 15.04
C ALA A 172 -6.17 13.49 16.08
N ALA A 173 -5.90 12.26 16.51
CA ALA A 173 -4.84 11.95 17.48
C ALA A 173 -3.47 11.80 16.80
N VAL A 174 -3.42 11.11 15.66
CA VAL A 174 -2.19 10.92 14.88
C VAL A 174 -1.73 12.23 14.25
N SER A 175 -2.63 13.02 13.65
CA SER A 175 -2.31 14.36 13.12
C SER A 175 -1.84 15.33 14.21
N ARG A 176 -2.39 15.26 15.43
CA ARG A 176 -1.90 16.05 16.58
C ARG A 176 -0.48 15.68 16.96
N LYS A 177 -0.14 14.39 16.96
CA LYS A 177 1.22 13.92 17.28
C LYS A 177 2.22 14.22 16.17
N LEU A 178 1.82 14.06 14.90
CA LEU A 178 2.61 14.46 13.73
C LEU A 178 2.86 15.97 13.72
N ARG A 179 1.85 16.81 14.03
CA ARG A 179 2.04 18.26 14.22
C ARG A 179 2.93 18.58 15.41
N GLN A 180 2.82 17.85 16.53
CA GLN A 180 3.68 18.07 17.69
C GLN A 180 5.13 17.65 17.45
N ASP A 181 5.37 16.54 16.74
CA ASP A 181 6.72 16.08 16.39
C ASP A 181 7.30 16.89 15.23
N LEU A 182 6.49 17.35 14.27
CA LEU A 182 6.87 18.36 13.28
C LEU A 182 7.15 19.72 13.92
N HIS A 183 6.45 20.11 15.00
CA HIS A 183 6.76 21.33 15.75
C HIS A 183 8.02 21.20 16.62
N ARG A 184 8.33 20.00 17.13
CA ARG A 184 9.61 19.74 17.84
C ARG A 184 10.80 19.66 16.89
N ALA A 185 10.62 19.02 15.73
CA ALA A 185 11.60 19.04 14.65
C ALA A 185 11.75 20.44 14.04
N SER A 186 10.66 21.22 13.92
CA SER A 186 10.71 22.59 13.40
C SER A 186 11.31 23.60 14.39
N GLN A 187 11.28 23.32 15.70
CA GLN A 187 11.96 24.15 16.71
C GLN A 187 13.48 23.89 16.75
N GLN A 188 13.94 22.68 16.39
CA GLN A 188 15.36 22.46 16.12
C GLN A 188 15.76 22.95 14.72
N ALA A 189 14.86 22.86 13.73
CA ALA A 189 15.10 23.42 12.41
C ALA A 189 15.14 24.94 12.42
N SER A 190 14.34 25.66 13.22
CA SER A 190 14.38 27.13 13.29
C SER A 190 15.68 27.66 13.93
N VAL A 191 16.22 26.96 14.92
CA VAL A 191 17.52 27.29 15.53
C VAL A 191 18.68 26.96 14.59
N LEU A 192 18.58 25.89 13.80
CA LEU A 192 19.52 25.59 12.71
C LEU A 192 19.39 26.60 11.56
N TYR A 193 18.20 27.03 11.18
CA TYR A 193 17.97 28.06 10.15
C TYR A 193 18.51 29.44 10.57
N GLN A 194 18.38 29.83 11.84
CA GLN A 194 18.90 31.11 12.33
C GLN A 194 20.43 31.10 12.46
N ARG A 195 21.04 30.07 13.07
CA ARG A 195 22.51 29.94 13.13
C ARG A 195 23.15 29.67 11.76
N SER A 196 22.45 28.98 10.87
CA SER A 196 22.91 28.74 9.50
C SER A 196 22.74 29.97 8.61
N SER A 197 21.78 30.86 8.85
CA SER A 197 21.64 32.08 8.02
C SER A 197 22.77 33.10 8.23
N GLU A 198 23.32 33.23 9.43
CA GLU A 198 24.47 34.11 9.71
C GLU A 198 25.78 33.48 9.22
N SER A 199 26.01 32.20 9.53
CA SER A 199 27.21 31.48 9.06
C SER A 199 27.19 31.21 7.55
N MET A 200 26.03 31.01 6.91
CA MET A 200 25.92 30.95 5.45
C MET A 200 26.03 32.31 4.80
N LYS A 201 25.56 33.41 5.41
CA LYS A 201 25.83 34.76 4.88
C LYS A 201 27.31 35.07 4.91
N GLU A 202 28.00 34.76 6.00
CA GLU A 202 29.45 34.92 6.09
C GLU A 202 30.18 33.99 5.11
N ALA A 203 29.76 32.73 4.98
CA ALA A 203 30.36 31.80 4.03
C ALA A 203 30.08 32.18 2.56
N VAL A 204 28.90 32.74 2.25
CA VAL A 204 28.54 33.23 0.91
C VAL A 204 29.25 34.54 0.58
N GLU A 205 29.39 35.47 1.54
CA GLU A 205 30.20 36.69 1.40
C GLU A 205 31.69 36.35 1.26
N GLN A 206 32.21 35.43 2.08
CA GLN A 206 33.58 34.95 1.95
C GLN A 206 33.80 34.21 0.62
N ALA A 207 32.84 33.41 0.17
CA ALA A 207 32.90 32.74 -1.13
C ALA A 207 32.83 33.74 -2.29
N LYS A 208 32.06 34.82 -2.15
CA LYS A 208 31.96 35.89 -3.15
C LYS A 208 33.21 36.75 -3.22
N HIS A 209 33.79 37.12 -2.08
CA HIS A 209 35.07 37.82 -2.05
C HIS A 209 36.22 36.94 -2.54
N LYS A 210 36.21 35.64 -2.22
CA LYS A 210 37.21 34.69 -2.71
C LYS A 210 37.03 34.42 -4.20
N SER A 211 35.81 34.39 -4.73
CA SER A 211 35.57 34.24 -6.17
C SER A 211 35.91 35.51 -6.96
N GLU A 212 35.69 36.71 -6.40
CA GLU A 212 36.11 37.99 -7.00
C GLU A 212 37.64 38.16 -6.98
N GLN A 213 38.33 37.73 -5.91
CA GLN A 213 39.79 37.71 -5.86
C GLN A 213 40.38 36.65 -6.80
N VAL A 214 39.75 35.48 -6.91
CA VAL A 214 40.16 34.45 -7.88
C VAL A 214 39.90 34.92 -9.30
N ALA A 215 38.79 35.60 -9.59
CA ALA A 215 38.50 36.17 -10.91
C ALA A 215 39.51 37.26 -11.29
N LYS A 216 39.89 38.15 -10.37
CA LYS A 216 40.97 39.14 -10.60
C LYS A 216 42.33 38.50 -10.77
N THR A 217 42.68 37.52 -9.93
CA THR A 217 43.98 36.81 -10.03
C THR A 217 44.09 35.98 -11.30
N VAL A 218 42.97 35.46 -11.81
CA VAL A 218 42.91 34.75 -13.09
C VAL A 218 42.94 35.73 -14.26
N SER A 219 42.30 36.89 -14.17
CA SER A 219 42.37 37.95 -15.19
C SER A 219 43.79 38.50 -15.33
N ASP A 220 44.46 38.83 -14.22
CA ASP A 220 45.83 39.36 -14.23
C ASP A 220 46.87 38.32 -14.70
N LYS A 221 46.59 37.02 -14.51
CA LYS A 221 47.44 35.94 -15.04
C LYS A 221 47.20 35.65 -16.54
N PHE A 222 46.02 35.96 -17.07
CA PHE A 222 45.75 35.82 -18.50
C PHE A 222 46.27 37.00 -19.33
N GLU A 223 46.52 38.17 -18.71
CA GLU A 223 47.12 39.34 -19.37
C GLU A 223 48.67 39.37 -19.37
N GLN A 224 49.33 38.42 -18.69
CA GLN A 224 50.80 38.32 -18.63
C GLN A 224 51.37 36.97 -19.08
N ALA A 225 50.60 36.16 -19.80
CA ALA A 225 51.15 35.01 -20.52
C ALA A 225 51.63 35.49 -21.91
N PRO A 226 52.94 35.42 -22.22
CA PRO A 226 53.56 36.02 -23.41
C PRO A 226 53.15 35.36 -24.74
#